data_AF-A0A8T3R2N2-F1
#
_entry.id   AF-A0A8T3R2N2-F1
#
_cell.length_a   1.000
_cell.length_b   1.000
_cell.length_c   1.000
_cell.angle_alpha   90.00
_cell.angle_beta   90.00
_cell.angle_gamma   90.00
#
_symmetry.space_group_name_H-M   'P 1'
#
loop_
_entity.id
_entity.type
_entity.pdbx_description
1 polymer ?
#
loop_
_entity_poly.entity_id
_entity_poly.type
_entity_poly.pdbx_seq_one_letter_code
_entity_poly.pdbx_strand_id
1 'polypeptide(L)'
;MIYDAERRPREWARRVSGLGGDRSQVVYIEPTDLPTVYQGRPLWEAMPAIAAIIAAAGGDLLMIDSILPAVGVGEDRLRSDAQVPFLWVAALDSLAIPSLSFGHPPKGQPEGEPFGSMAWLAAMRLTWLGTKAEGDGHRIRWRPRKRNERGHIAGILLSVEYGDDGRPCGVTRTDDEESTRDWLLAALVHGPRRVADMAEDMLAEMDGAPAGEIDRIKGRLGQALNRMRREGWVERQGTSGPSVRWNLRERS
;
A
#
# COMPACT_ATOMS: atom_id res chain seq x y z
N MET A 1 -9.06 -10.64 -10.20
CA MET A 1 -8.21 -11.84 -10.35
C MET A 1 -6.99 -11.72 -9.45
N ILE A 2 -6.54 -12.82 -8.86
CA ILE A 2 -5.40 -12.84 -7.92
C ILE A 2 -4.35 -13.82 -8.44
N TYR A 3 -3.11 -13.33 -8.60
CA TYR A 3 -1.92 -14.16 -8.70
C TYR A 3 -1.31 -14.32 -7.30
N ASP A 4 -1.45 -15.52 -6.74
CA ASP A 4 -1.01 -15.94 -5.41
C ASP A 4 0.36 -16.63 -5.51
N ALA A 5 1.40 -15.81 -5.75
CA ALA A 5 2.78 -16.24 -5.89
C ALA A 5 3.32 -16.92 -4.62
N GLU A 6 2.79 -16.56 -3.43
CA GLU A 6 3.16 -17.20 -2.17
C GLU A 6 2.32 -18.44 -1.81
N ARG A 7 1.29 -18.77 -2.60
CA ARG A 7 0.41 -19.95 -2.44
C ARG A 7 -0.31 -19.96 -1.10
N ARG A 8 -1.04 -18.88 -0.80
CA ARG A 8 -1.75 -18.63 0.46
C ARG A 8 -3.27 -18.42 0.28
N PRO A 9 -4.00 -19.41 -0.26
CA PRO A 9 -5.41 -19.25 -0.61
C PRO A 9 -6.33 -18.97 0.60
N ARG A 10 -5.96 -19.44 1.80
CA ARG A 10 -6.71 -19.15 3.04
C ARG A 10 -6.62 -17.69 3.46
N GLU A 11 -5.51 -17.02 3.16
CA GLU A 11 -5.31 -15.61 3.50
C GLU A 11 -6.14 -14.72 2.59
N TRP A 12 -6.13 -15.01 1.29
CA TRP A 12 -6.95 -14.28 0.34
C TRP A 12 -8.45 -14.45 0.56
N ALA A 13 -8.91 -15.63 0.97
CA ALA A 13 -10.30 -15.82 1.38
C ALA A 13 -10.73 -14.82 2.47
N ARG A 14 -9.86 -14.55 3.45
CA ARG A 14 -10.13 -13.56 4.51
C ARG A 14 -10.08 -12.13 3.98
N ARG A 15 -9.16 -11.82 3.07
CA ARG A 15 -9.05 -10.49 2.45
C ARG A 15 -10.29 -10.18 1.61
N VAL A 16 -10.70 -11.09 0.73
CA VAL A 16 -11.90 -10.95 -0.09
C VAL A 16 -13.13 -10.70 0.79
N SER A 17 -13.28 -11.47 1.87
CA SER A 17 -14.35 -11.24 2.85
C SER A 17 -14.25 -9.88 3.55
N GLY A 18 -13.05 -9.45 3.96
CA GLY A 18 -12.83 -8.13 4.58
C GLY A 18 -13.06 -6.94 3.63
N LEU A 19 -12.91 -7.17 2.32
CA LEU A 19 -13.27 -6.22 1.27
C LEU A 19 -14.78 -6.24 0.94
N GLY A 20 -15.55 -7.17 1.52
CA GLY A 20 -16.96 -7.36 1.21
C GLY A 20 -17.20 -7.97 -0.17
N GLY A 21 -16.18 -8.56 -0.78
CA GLY A 21 -16.27 -9.19 -2.10
C GLY A 21 -16.87 -10.59 -2.05
N ASP A 22 -17.55 -10.98 -3.13
CA ASP A 22 -17.98 -12.36 -3.32
C ASP A 22 -16.81 -13.22 -3.79
N ARG A 23 -16.45 -14.23 -3.00
CA ARG A 23 -15.36 -15.14 -3.31
C ARG A 23 -15.61 -15.95 -4.59
N SER A 24 -16.87 -16.17 -4.98
CA SER A 24 -17.21 -16.87 -6.22
C SER A 24 -16.75 -16.12 -7.48
N GLN A 25 -16.59 -14.79 -7.37
CA GLN A 25 -16.15 -13.91 -8.46
C GLN A 25 -14.63 -13.76 -8.55
N VAL A 26 -13.89 -14.45 -7.67
CA VAL A 26 -12.44 -14.31 -7.58
C VAL A 26 -11.76 -15.53 -8.20
N VAL A 27 -11.11 -15.30 -9.34
CA VAL A 27 -10.21 -16.28 -9.95
C VAL A 27 -8.83 -16.20 -9.30
N TYR A 28 -8.37 -17.33 -8.79
CA TYR A 28 -7.06 -17.53 -8.17
C TYR A 28 -6.14 -18.26 -9.16
N ILE A 29 -4.92 -17.75 -9.30
CA ILE A 29 -3.82 -18.42 -9.99
C ILE A 29 -2.65 -18.54 -9.03
N GLU A 30 -2.07 -19.73 -8.95
CA GLU A 30 -0.76 -19.97 -8.34
C GLU A 30 0.30 -20.25 -9.41
N PRO A 31 1.61 -20.15 -9.10
CA PRO A 31 2.67 -20.43 -10.07
C PRO A 31 2.57 -21.81 -10.74
N THR A 32 2.00 -22.80 -10.05
CA THR A 32 1.80 -24.16 -10.58
C THR A 32 0.68 -24.27 -11.62
N ASP A 33 -0.20 -23.28 -11.70
CA ASP A 33 -1.28 -23.24 -12.69
C ASP A 33 -0.80 -22.69 -14.05
N LEU A 34 0.40 -22.13 -14.09
CA LEU A 34 1.04 -21.71 -15.34
C LEU A 34 1.57 -22.92 -16.12
N PRO A 35 1.62 -22.84 -17.47
CA PRO A 35 2.26 -23.85 -18.29
C PRO A 35 3.69 -24.13 -17.81
N THR A 36 4.11 -25.40 -17.87
CA THR A 36 5.40 -25.87 -17.31
C THR A 36 6.61 -25.05 -17.78
N VAL A 37 6.58 -24.54 -19.02
CA VAL A 37 7.65 -23.69 -19.57
C VAL A 37 7.86 -22.38 -18.80
N TYR A 38 6.82 -21.88 -18.12
CA TYR A 38 6.83 -20.63 -17.35
C TYR A 38 7.00 -20.84 -15.84
N GLN A 39 6.90 -22.08 -15.35
CA GLN A 39 7.01 -22.35 -13.91
C GLN A 39 8.42 -22.02 -13.40
N GLY A 40 8.49 -21.25 -12.32
CA GLY A 40 9.75 -20.77 -11.74
C GLY A 40 10.44 -19.65 -12.53
N ARG A 41 9.85 -19.19 -13.64
CA ARG A 41 10.33 -18.03 -14.38
C ARG A 41 9.80 -16.72 -13.80
N PRO A 42 10.48 -15.59 -14.05
CA PRO A 42 9.94 -14.29 -13.74
C PRO A 42 8.57 -14.06 -14.40
N LEU A 43 7.66 -13.43 -13.68
CA LEU A 43 6.29 -13.21 -14.13
C LEU A 43 6.20 -12.43 -15.45
N TRP A 44 7.16 -11.52 -15.71
CA TRP A 44 7.20 -10.78 -16.97
C TRP A 44 7.40 -11.68 -18.20
N GLU A 45 8.04 -12.85 -18.04
CA GLU A 45 8.13 -13.85 -19.12
C GLU A 45 6.83 -14.66 -19.26
N ALA A 46 6.09 -14.84 -18.16
CA ALA A 46 4.84 -15.58 -18.12
C ALA A 46 3.62 -14.72 -18.50
N MET A 47 3.81 -13.42 -18.75
CA MET A 47 2.72 -12.47 -18.93
C MET A 47 1.74 -12.82 -20.07
N PRO A 48 2.18 -13.36 -21.22
CA PRO A 48 1.24 -13.81 -22.25
C PRO A 48 0.29 -14.93 -21.78
N ALA A 49 0.79 -15.86 -20.95
CA ALA A 49 -0.04 -16.91 -20.38
C ALA A 49 -1.03 -16.33 -19.36
N ILE A 50 -0.59 -15.37 -18.54
CA ILE A 50 -1.44 -14.68 -17.57
C ILE A 50 -2.53 -13.89 -18.29
N ALA A 51 -2.20 -13.16 -19.35
CA ALA A 51 -3.15 -12.43 -20.19
C ALA A 51 -4.24 -13.36 -20.76
N ALA A 52 -3.85 -14.53 -21.26
CA ALA A 52 -4.79 -15.52 -21.77
C ALA A 52 -5.75 -16.02 -20.67
N ILE A 53 -5.26 -16.25 -19.45
CA ILE A 53 -6.11 -16.70 -18.35
C ILE A 53 -7.01 -15.55 -17.86
N ILE A 54 -6.51 -14.31 -17.80
CA ILE A 54 -7.31 -13.12 -17.50
C ILE A 54 -8.46 -12.98 -18.49
N ALA A 55 -8.16 -13.07 -19.79
CA ALA A 55 -9.16 -12.95 -20.85
C ALA A 55 -10.21 -14.06 -20.76
N ALA A 56 -9.79 -15.32 -20.54
CA ALA A 56 -10.71 -16.45 -20.40
C ALA A 56 -11.59 -16.34 -19.14
N ALA A 57 -11.04 -15.78 -18.06
CA ALA A 57 -11.75 -15.56 -16.80
C ALA A 57 -12.64 -14.30 -16.81
N GLY A 58 -12.49 -13.41 -17.79
CA GLY A 58 -13.12 -12.09 -17.77
C GLY A 58 -12.60 -11.20 -16.64
N GLY A 59 -11.32 -11.29 -16.28
CA GLY A 59 -10.72 -10.53 -15.18
C GLY A 59 -10.51 -9.05 -15.51
N ASP A 60 -11.03 -8.16 -14.66
CA ASP A 60 -10.92 -6.70 -14.83
C ASP A 60 -9.80 -6.03 -14.01
N LEU A 61 -9.22 -6.77 -13.06
CA LEU A 61 -8.19 -6.29 -12.16
C LEU A 61 -7.27 -7.46 -11.82
N LEU A 62 -5.97 -7.26 -11.95
CA LEU A 62 -4.96 -8.21 -11.50
C LEU A 62 -4.37 -7.75 -10.16
N MET A 63 -4.43 -8.61 -9.14
CA MET A 63 -3.71 -8.41 -7.88
C MET A 63 -2.60 -9.45 -7.77
N ILE A 64 -1.36 -9.03 -7.60
CA ILE A 64 -0.18 -9.88 -7.43
C ILE A 64 0.24 -9.81 -5.97
N ASP A 65 0.06 -10.90 -5.24
CA ASP A 65 0.21 -10.98 -3.78
C ASP A 65 1.63 -10.70 -3.26
N SER A 66 2.66 -10.90 -4.08
CA SER A 66 4.06 -10.71 -3.72
C SER A 66 4.98 -10.64 -4.95
N ILE A 67 5.67 -9.52 -5.14
CA ILE A 67 6.60 -9.30 -6.25
C ILE A 67 7.84 -10.18 -6.15
N LEU A 68 8.33 -10.45 -4.94
CA LEU A 68 9.57 -11.21 -4.68
C LEU A 68 9.52 -12.64 -5.25
N PRO A 69 8.51 -13.47 -4.94
CA PRO A 69 8.32 -14.75 -5.58
C PRO A 69 7.86 -14.62 -7.04
N ALA A 70 7.10 -13.57 -7.40
CA ALA A 70 6.63 -13.39 -8.77
C ALA A 70 7.78 -13.09 -9.76
N VAL A 71 8.78 -12.30 -9.37
CA VAL A 71 9.95 -12.00 -10.22
C VAL A 71 10.94 -13.16 -10.25
N GLY A 72 10.97 -14.04 -9.25
CA GLY A 72 11.75 -15.29 -9.31
C GLY A 72 13.28 -15.14 -9.44
N VAL A 73 13.83 -13.92 -9.40
CA VAL A 73 15.26 -13.65 -9.63
C VAL A 73 16.11 -13.54 -8.36
N GLY A 74 15.50 -13.62 -7.17
CA GLY A 74 16.16 -13.45 -5.88
C GLY A 74 16.43 -11.99 -5.49
N GLU A 75 16.67 -11.74 -4.20
CA GLU A 75 16.83 -10.37 -3.65
C GLU A 75 18.07 -9.64 -4.18
N ASP A 76 19.18 -10.37 -4.41
CA ASP A 76 20.44 -9.76 -4.85
C ASP A 76 20.34 -9.20 -6.27
N ARG A 77 19.66 -9.93 -7.16
CA ARG A 77 19.41 -9.44 -8.52
C ARG A 77 18.40 -8.31 -8.53
N LEU A 78 17.32 -8.40 -7.75
CA LEU A 78 16.38 -7.28 -7.56
C LEU A 78 17.09 -5.99 -7.10
N ARG A 79 18.14 -6.12 -6.29
CA ARG A 79 18.90 -4.98 -5.77
C ARG A 79 19.87 -4.38 -6.79
N SER A 80 20.48 -5.23 -7.61
CA SER A 80 21.61 -4.86 -8.47
C SER A 80 21.23 -4.61 -9.93
N ASP A 81 20.13 -5.19 -10.39
CA ASP A 81 19.67 -5.12 -11.77
C ASP A 81 18.62 -4.02 -11.93
N ALA A 82 19.08 -2.85 -12.37
CA ALA A 82 18.23 -1.68 -12.61
C ALA A 82 17.20 -1.90 -13.72
N GLN A 83 17.27 -2.99 -14.51
CA GLN A 83 16.29 -3.28 -15.55
C GLN A 83 15.02 -3.94 -15.00
N VAL A 84 15.12 -4.63 -13.86
CA VAL A 84 13.99 -5.38 -13.28
C VAL A 84 12.74 -4.50 -13.10
N PRO A 85 12.85 -3.24 -12.64
CA PRO A 85 11.70 -2.35 -12.59
C PRO A 85 11.03 -2.05 -13.91
N PHE A 86 11.81 -1.80 -14.96
CA PHE A 86 11.27 -1.51 -16.28
C PHE A 86 10.59 -2.75 -16.89
N LEU A 87 11.19 -3.93 -16.73
CA LEU A 87 10.62 -5.20 -17.20
C LEU A 87 9.30 -5.50 -16.49
N TRP A 88 9.23 -5.25 -15.19
CA TRP A 88 8.01 -5.46 -14.41
C TRP A 88 6.87 -4.55 -14.86
N VAL A 89 7.12 -3.24 -14.94
CA VAL A 89 6.10 -2.26 -15.35
C VAL A 89 5.64 -2.52 -16.77
N ALA A 90 6.58 -2.71 -17.71
CA ALA A 90 6.23 -2.98 -19.10
C ALA A 90 5.38 -4.24 -19.24
N ALA A 91 5.64 -5.27 -18.43
CA ALA A 91 4.82 -6.47 -18.43
C ALA A 91 3.41 -6.21 -17.89
N LEU A 92 3.27 -5.47 -16.80
CA LEU A 92 1.95 -5.12 -16.28
C LEU A 92 1.15 -4.23 -17.23
N ASP A 93 1.79 -3.22 -17.81
CA ASP A 93 1.17 -2.34 -18.81
C ASP A 93 0.71 -3.12 -20.05
N SER A 94 1.45 -4.17 -20.44
CA SER A 94 1.08 -5.02 -21.57
C SER A 94 -0.23 -5.79 -21.40
N LEU A 95 -0.73 -5.93 -20.16
CA LEU A 95 -2.02 -6.56 -19.89
C LEU A 95 -3.21 -5.67 -20.23
N ALA A 96 -2.99 -4.35 -20.38
CA ALA A 96 -4.04 -3.37 -20.64
C ALA A 96 -5.22 -3.41 -19.64
N ILE A 97 -4.97 -3.86 -18.41
CA ILE A 97 -5.91 -3.80 -17.30
C ILE A 97 -5.24 -3.22 -16.06
N PRO A 98 -6.01 -2.64 -15.13
CA PRO A 98 -5.49 -2.25 -13.83
C PRO A 98 -4.78 -3.41 -13.13
N SER A 99 -3.62 -3.14 -12.55
CA SER A 99 -2.87 -4.10 -11.76
C SER A 99 -2.33 -3.51 -10.46
N LEU A 100 -2.30 -4.34 -9.42
CA LEU A 100 -1.80 -4.01 -8.09
C LEU A 100 -0.76 -5.06 -7.69
N SER A 101 0.44 -4.63 -7.30
CA SER A 101 1.52 -5.54 -6.89
C SER A 101 1.97 -5.27 -5.46
N PHE A 102 1.87 -6.27 -4.60
CA PHE A 102 2.37 -6.22 -3.23
C PHE A 102 3.84 -6.66 -3.21
N GLY A 103 4.74 -6.06 -2.43
CA GLY A 103 6.16 -6.40 -2.48
C GLY A 103 7.09 -5.57 -1.60
N HIS A 104 8.33 -6.05 -1.36
CA HIS A 104 9.31 -5.33 -0.54
C HIS A 104 10.49 -4.77 -1.32
N PRO A 105 11.02 -3.61 -0.90
CA PRO A 105 12.39 -3.24 -1.22
C PRO A 105 13.38 -4.26 -0.67
N PRO A 106 14.36 -4.70 -1.48
CA PRO A 106 15.54 -5.35 -0.96
C PRO A 106 16.15 -4.47 0.13
N LYS A 107 16.64 -5.08 1.21
CA LYS A 107 17.28 -4.35 2.32
C LYS A 107 18.39 -3.42 1.78
N GLY A 108 18.39 -2.15 2.18
CA GLY A 108 19.45 -1.19 1.84
C GLY A 108 19.32 -0.46 0.51
N GLN A 109 18.17 -0.52 -0.17
CA GLN A 109 17.84 0.47 -1.20
C GLN A 109 17.15 1.70 -0.60
N PRO A 110 17.43 2.93 -1.10
CA PRO A 110 16.70 4.11 -0.67
C PRO A 110 15.22 3.96 -0.99
N GLU A 111 14.35 4.31 -0.04
CA GLU A 111 12.91 4.41 -0.28
C GLU A 111 12.63 5.53 -1.29
N GLY A 112 12.12 5.14 -2.45
CA GLY A 112 11.57 6.00 -3.50
C GLY A 112 10.81 5.10 -4.46
N GLU A 113 9.63 5.50 -4.92
CA GLU A 113 8.73 4.67 -5.72
C GLU A 113 9.42 4.19 -7.01
N PRO A 114 9.88 2.93 -7.10
CA PRO A 114 10.15 2.36 -8.39
C PRO A 114 8.80 1.80 -8.88
N PHE A 115 8.65 1.52 -10.16
CA PHE A 115 7.49 0.87 -10.74
C PHE A 115 6.25 1.76 -10.98
N GLY A 116 5.99 2.09 -12.25
CA GLY A 116 4.72 2.61 -12.77
C GLY A 116 3.54 1.63 -12.69
N SER A 117 3.53 0.72 -11.73
CA SER A 117 2.35 -0.05 -11.34
C SER A 117 1.93 0.40 -9.95
N MET A 118 0.66 0.72 -9.77
CA MET A 118 0.19 1.39 -8.57
C MET A 118 0.58 0.66 -7.29
N ALA A 119 1.32 1.37 -6.45
CA ALA A 119 1.70 1.01 -5.10
C ALA A 119 2.56 -0.26 -4.98
N TRP A 120 3.88 -0.09 -4.96
CA TRP A 120 4.77 -1.04 -4.28
C TRP A 120 4.50 -0.95 -2.77
N LEU A 121 3.56 -1.76 -2.31
CA LEU A 121 3.24 -1.87 -0.89
C LEU A 121 4.21 -2.85 -0.26
N ALA A 122 5.04 -2.39 0.68
CA ALA A 122 5.89 -3.18 1.58
C ALA A 122 5.08 -4.25 2.34
N ALA A 123 4.63 -5.28 1.62
CA ALA A 123 3.60 -6.23 2.05
C ALA A 123 4.16 -7.63 2.22
N MET A 124 5.04 -7.79 3.22
CA MET A 124 5.56 -9.08 3.67
C MET A 124 4.34 -9.73 4.34
N ARG A 125 4.14 -11.02 4.12
CA ARG A 125 3.54 -11.97 5.09
C ARG A 125 2.51 -11.38 6.06
N LEU A 126 1.21 -11.57 5.85
CA LEU A 126 0.16 -11.31 6.86
C LEU A 126 0.14 -9.91 7.52
N THR A 127 0.97 -8.96 7.08
CA THR A 127 1.12 -7.67 7.75
C THR A 127 0.18 -6.62 7.21
N TRP A 128 -0.60 -6.84 6.15
CA TRP A 128 -1.56 -5.85 5.68
C TRP A 128 -2.99 -6.38 5.69
N LEU A 129 -3.89 -5.61 6.28
CA LEU A 129 -5.33 -5.86 6.30
C LEU A 129 -6.01 -4.90 5.34
N GLY A 130 -6.60 -5.46 4.29
CA GLY A 130 -7.50 -4.76 3.39
C GLY A 130 -8.91 -4.74 3.96
N THR A 131 -9.51 -3.57 4.10
CA THR A 131 -10.92 -3.38 4.45
C THR A 131 -11.56 -2.37 3.52
N LYS A 132 -12.87 -2.47 3.32
CA LYS A 132 -13.62 -1.38 2.70
C LYS A 132 -13.42 -0.08 3.51
N ALA A 133 -13.13 1.02 2.82
CA ALA A 133 -13.03 2.35 3.44
C ALA A 133 -14.41 3.03 3.44
N GLU A 134 -14.64 3.92 4.40
CA GLU A 134 -15.86 4.75 4.44
C GLU A 134 -15.87 5.83 3.35
N GLY A 135 -17.07 6.28 2.99
CA GLY A 135 -17.32 7.31 1.97
C GLY A 135 -17.81 6.76 0.64
N ASP A 136 -17.87 7.63 -0.36
CA ASP A 136 -18.40 7.31 -1.69
C ASP A 136 -17.38 6.55 -2.55
N GLY A 137 -17.90 5.74 -3.49
CA GLY A 137 -17.10 4.96 -4.43
C GLY A 137 -16.52 3.66 -3.87
N HIS A 138 -15.78 2.94 -4.71
CA HIS A 138 -15.09 1.72 -4.29
C HIS A 138 -13.70 2.07 -3.76
N ARG A 139 -13.62 2.22 -2.43
CA ARG A 139 -12.39 2.58 -1.74
C ARG A 139 -11.94 1.46 -0.83
N ILE A 140 -10.67 1.11 -0.92
CA ILE A 140 -10.03 0.03 -0.19
C ILE A 140 -8.93 0.61 0.67
N ARG A 141 -9.01 0.34 1.96
CA ARG A 141 -8.00 0.72 2.93
C ARG A 141 -7.12 -0.47 3.25
N TRP A 142 -5.81 -0.27 3.14
CA TRP A 142 -4.79 -1.22 3.55
C TRP A 142 -4.07 -0.70 4.78
N ARG A 143 -4.16 -1.43 5.89
CA ARG A 143 -3.44 -1.07 7.13
C ARG A 143 -2.40 -2.11 7.50
N PRO A 144 -1.23 -1.72 8.02
CA PRO A 144 -0.30 -2.67 8.58
C PRO A 144 -0.85 -3.27 9.90
N ARG A 145 -0.99 -4.59 9.98
CA ARG A 145 -1.35 -5.41 11.14
C ARG A 145 -0.21 -5.62 12.13
N LYS A 146 1.04 -5.53 11.68
CA LYS A 146 2.22 -5.78 12.51
C LYS A 146 2.95 -4.47 12.76
N ARG A 147 3.27 -4.17 14.03
CA ARG A 147 4.33 -3.21 14.35
C ARG A 147 5.62 -3.82 13.81
N ASN A 148 6.11 -3.26 12.71
CA ASN A 148 7.35 -3.73 12.12
C ASN A 148 8.51 -3.22 12.98
N GLU A 149 9.65 -3.92 12.97
CA GLU A 149 10.90 -3.44 13.58
C GLU A 149 11.40 -2.12 12.95
N ARG A 150 10.72 -1.65 11.90
CA ARG A 150 10.96 -0.45 11.10
C ARG A 150 9.94 0.66 11.34
N GLY A 151 9.19 0.62 12.45
CA GLY A 151 8.34 1.74 12.86
C GLY A 151 6.92 1.80 12.32
N HIS A 152 6.25 2.94 12.53
CA HIS A 152 4.94 3.22 11.99
C HIS A 152 4.98 3.38 10.46
N ILE A 153 4.36 2.42 9.77
CA ILE A 153 4.05 2.55 8.35
C ILE A 153 2.63 3.11 8.23
N ALA A 154 2.45 4.20 7.47
CA ALA A 154 1.13 4.75 7.22
C ALA A 154 0.25 3.74 6.47
N GLY A 155 -1.03 3.68 6.83
CA GLY A 155 -2.01 2.97 6.02
C GLY A 155 -2.11 3.59 4.63
N ILE A 156 -2.62 2.83 3.67
CA ILE A 156 -2.78 3.27 2.28
C ILE A 156 -4.24 3.16 1.88
N LEU A 157 -4.70 4.16 1.15
CA LEU A 157 -6.02 4.18 0.57
C LEU A 157 -5.90 4.02 -0.94
N LEU A 158 -6.59 3.03 -1.48
CA LEU A 158 -6.80 2.82 -2.91
C LEU A 158 -8.22 3.23 -3.24
N SER A 159 -8.39 4.05 -4.28
CA SER A 159 -9.70 4.40 -4.83
C SER A 159 -9.77 3.84 -6.24
N VAL A 160 -10.76 2.98 -6.52
CA VAL A 160 -10.93 2.38 -7.84
C VAL A 160 -11.74 3.33 -8.72
N GLU A 161 -11.24 3.60 -9.91
CA GLU A 161 -11.89 4.38 -10.95
C GLU A 161 -12.56 3.44 -11.95
N TYR A 162 -13.78 3.79 -12.35
CA TYR A 162 -14.61 2.99 -13.24
C TYR A 162 -14.87 3.76 -14.54
N GLY A 163 -14.78 3.05 -15.66
CA GLY A 163 -15.19 3.57 -16.96
C GLY A 163 -16.71 3.62 -17.11
N ASP A 164 -17.17 4.19 -18.22
CA ASP A 164 -18.59 4.29 -18.58
C ASP A 164 -19.27 2.92 -18.73
N ASP A 165 -18.48 1.87 -19.01
CA ASP A 165 -18.91 0.49 -19.09
C ASP A 165 -19.05 -0.20 -17.71
N GLY A 166 -18.82 0.54 -16.63
CA GLY A 166 -18.87 0.04 -15.26
C GLY A 166 -17.72 -0.88 -14.89
N ARG A 167 -16.64 -0.93 -15.69
CA ARG A 167 -15.44 -1.74 -15.42
C ARG A 167 -14.35 -0.89 -14.77
N PRO A 168 -13.55 -1.45 -13.84
CA PRO A 168 -12.35 -0.80 -13.33
C PRO A 168 -11.41 -0.41 -14.48
N CYS A 169 -11.10 0.88 -14.58
CA CYS A 169 -10.18 1.42 -15.59
C CYS A 169 -8.95 2.08 -14.97
N GLY A 170 -9.01 2.37 -13.66
CA GLY A 170 -7.91 2.97 -12.92
C GLY A 170 -8.00 2.66 -11.43
N VAL A 171 -6.91 2.92 -10.74
CA VAL A 171 -6.86 2.98 -9.28
C VAL A 171 -6.05 4.24 -8.95
N THR A 172 -6.33 4.88 -7.82
CA THR A 172 -5.54 6.00 -7.33
C THR A 172 -5.11 5.67 -5.91
N ARG A 173 -3.80 5.81 -5.63
CA ARG A 173 -3.21 5.55 -4.31
C ARG A 173 -2.97 6.88 -3.59
N THR A 174 -3.43 6.96 -2.35
CA THR A 174 -3.06 8.03 -1.41
C THR A 174 -2.68 7.44 -0.06
N ASP A 175 -2.04 8.23 0.80
CA ASP A 175 -1.89 7.89 2.21
C ASP A 175 -3.27 7.81 2.89
N ASP A 176 -3.46 6.86 3.81
CA ASP A 176 -4.66 6.77 4.64
C ASP A 176 -4.56 7.78 5.80
N GLU A 177 -5.12 8.96 5.57
CA GLU A 177 -5.18 10.03 6.56
C GLU A 177 -5.88 9.61 7.86
N GLU A 178 -6.77 8.61 7.82
CA GLU A 178 -7.44 8.06 9.00
C GLU A 178 -6.45 7.32 9.91
N SER A 179 -5.50 6.58 9.33
CA SER A 179 -4.41 5.94 10.08
C SER A 179 -3.47 6.99 10.69
N THR A 180 -3.24 8.10 9.98
CA THR A 180 -2.49 9.26 10.52
C THR A 180 -3.24 9.89 11.70
N ARG A 181 -4.57 9.99 11.63
CA ARG A 181 -5.42 10.47 12.73
C ARG A 181 -5.31 9.57 13.96
N ASP A 182 -5.43 8.25 13.79
CA ASP A 182 -5.36 7.29 14.91
C ASP A 182 -3.98 7.35 15.61
N TRP A 183 -2.90 7.46 14.83
CA TRP A 183 -1.56 7.67 15.37
C TRP A 183 -1.45 8.99 16.13
N LEU A 184 -1.96 10.09 15.57
CA LEU A 184 -1.98 11.41 16.22
C LEU A 184 -2.75 11.39 17.54
N LEU A 185 -3.89 10.70 17.59
CA LEU A 185 -4.66 10.54 18.83
C LEU A 185 -3.83 9.81 19.90
N ALA A 186 -3.11 8.75 19.53
CA ALA A 186 -2.22 8.04 20.43
C ALA A 186 -1.02 8.90 20.88
N ALA A 187 -0.42 9.66 19.96
CA ALA A 187 0.72 10.53 20.27
C ALA A 187 0.37 11.70 21.20
N LEU A 188 -0.87 12.18 21.14
CA LEU A 188 -1.37 13.31 21.94
C LEU A 188 -2.04 12.89 23.26
N VAL A 189 -2.24 11.59 23.50
CA VAL A 189 -2.92 11.10 24.71
C VAL A 189 -2.17 11.46 26.00
N HIS A 190 -0.85 11.67 25.91
CA HIS A 190 0.01 12.02 27.04
C HIS A 190 0.28 13.53 27.17
N GLY A 191 -0.42 14.35 26.39
CA GLY A 191 -0.40 15.81 26.51
C GLY A 191 0.11 16.55 25.25
N PRO A 192 0.29 17.89 25.35
CA PRO A 192 0.54 18.72 24.19
C PRO A 192 1.92 18.51 23.54
N ARG A 193 1.96 18.31 22.22
CA ARG A 193 3.20 18.05 21.47
C ARG A 193 3.40 18.95 20.25
N ARG A 194 4.66 19.18 19.85
CA ARG A 194 4.96 19.89 18.59
C ARG A 194 4.93 18.94 17.41
N VAL A 195 4.65 19.49 16.23
CA VAL A 195 4.73 18.73 14.96
C VAL A 195 6.14 18.21 14.72
N ALA A 196 7.17 18.98 15.10
CA ALA A 196 8.57 18.55 14.99
C ALA A 196 8.83 17.30 15.85
N ASP A 197 8.49 17.36 17.14
CA ASP A 197 8.68 16.22 18.07
C ASP A 197 7.91 14.98 17.60
N MET A 198 6.67 15.14 17.13
CA MET A 198 5.88 14.01 16.59
C MET A 198 6.48 13.46 15.28
N ALA A 199 6.98 14.33 14.41
CA ALA A 199 7.63 13.91 13.17
C ALA A 199 8.95 13.17 13.46
N GLU A 200 9.71 13.62 14.45
CA GLU A 200 10.93 12.96 14.92
C GLU A 200 10.63 11.58 15.49
N ASP A 201 9.56 11.41 16.29
CA ASP A 201 9.16 10.09 16.77
C ASP A 201 8.76 9.15 15.64
N MET A 202 7.97 9.63 14.67
CA MET A 202 7.63 8.84 13.47
C MET A 202 8.88 8.47 12.66
N LEU A 203 9.82 9.39 12.53
CA LEU A 203 11.06 9.18 11.79
C LEU A 203 12.04 8.26 12.53
N ALA A 204 12.14 8.37 13.86
CA ALA A 204 12.98 7.52 14.71
C ALA A 204 12.48 6.07 14.72
N GLU A 205 11.18 5.89 14.48
CA GLU A 205 10.59 4.60 14.22
C GLU A 205 11.01 4.05 12.84
N MET A 206 11.32 4.88 11.84
CA MET A 206 11.72 4.47 10.49
C MET A 206 13.21 4.17 10.37
N ASP A 207 13.55 2.95 9.93
CA ASP A 207 14.93 2.55 9.69
C ASP A 207 15.40 2.97 8.28
N GLY A 208 16.41 3.83 8.20
CA GLY A 208 16.99 4.29 6.93
C GLY A 208 16.20 5.36 6.18
N ALA A 209 15.54 6.27 6.89
CA ALA A 209 14.69 7.30 6.29
C ALA A 209 15.43 8.18 5.25
N PRO A 210 14.84 8.42 4.06
CA PRO A 210 15.48 9.21 3.01
C PRO A 210 15.62 10.70 3.38
N ALA A 211 16.57 11.39 2.72
CA ALA A 211 16.75 12.81 2.91
C ALA A 211 15.47 13.60 2.55
N GLY A 212 15.01 14.45 3.46
CA GLY A 212 13.78 15.24 3.30
C GLY A 212 12.50 14.55 3.78
N GLU A 213 12.56 13.29 4.24
CA GLU A 213 11.38 12.57 4.74
C GLU A 213 10.76 13.23 5.96
N ILE A 214 11.59 13.80 6.84
CA ILE A 214 11.12 14.53 8.02
C ILE A 214 10.21 15.72 7.64
N ASP A 215 10.48 16.40 6.53
CA ASP A 215 9.69 17.55 6.10
C ASP A 215 8.37 17.12 5.43
N ARG A 216 8.37 15.96 4.74
CA ARG A 216 7.13 15.31 4.29
C ARG A 216 6.25 14.90 5.46
N ILE A 217 6.82 14.25 6.48
CA ILE A 217 6.10 13.85 7.69
C ILE A 217 5.51 15.08 8.39
N LYS A 218 6.30 16.14 8.58
CA LYS A 218 5.81 17.41 9.17
C LYS A 218 4.65 17.99 8.36
N GLY A 219 4.76 18.00 7.02
CA GLY A 219 3.69 18.47 6.13
C GLY A 219 2.41 17.68 6.31
N ARG A 220 2.50 16.34 6.28
CA ARG A 220 1.37 15.41 6.47
C ARG A 220 0.72 15.59 7.85
N LEU A 221 1.52 15.58 8.92
CA LEU A 221 1.02 15.78 10.29
C LEU A 221 0.36 17.15 10.45
N GLY A 222 0.95 18.21 9.88
CA GLY A 222 0.38 19.55 9.90
C GLY A 222 -0.97 19.63 9.19
N GLN A 223 -1.12 18.98 8.03
CA GLN A 223 -2.40 18.92 7.32
C GLN A 223 -3.46 18.13 8.11
N ALA A 224 -3.09 16.96 8.64
CA ALA A 224 -3.97 16.11 9.44
C ALA A 224 -4.46 16.84 10.71
N LEU A 225 -3.55 17.46 11.46
CA LEU A 225 -3.87 18.22 12.67
C LEU A 225 -4.79 19.41 12.38
N ASN A 226 -4.56 20.14 11.29
CA ASN A 226 -5.44 21.24 10.88
C ASN A 226 -6.84 20.77 10.48
N ARG A 227 -6.96 19.55 9.94
CA ARG A 227 -8.27 18.94 9.66
C ARG A 227 -8.94 18.48 10.96
N MET A 228 -8.23 17.71 11.79
CA MET A 228 -8.70 17.26 13.10
C MET A 228 -9.18 18.42 13.98
N ARG A 229 -8.54 19.60 13.88
CA ARG A 229 -8.99 20.83 14.55
C ARG A 229 -10.34 21.32 14.06
N ARG A 230 -10.54 21.33 12.73
CA ARG A 230 -11.82 21.73 12.11
C ARG A 230 -12.95 20.78 12.50
N GLU A 231 -12.63 19.50 12.65
CA GLU A 231 -13.52 18.45 13.12
C GLU A 231 -13.69 18.41 14.65
N GLY A 232 -12.94 19.24 15.39
CA GLY A 232 -13.06 19.36 16.85
C GLY A 232 -12.36 18.30 17.68
N TRP A 233 -11.46 17.49 17.11
CA TRP A 233 -10.69 16.46 17.85
C TRP A 233 -9.51 17.02 18.64
N VAL A 234 -8.85 18.04 18.09
CA VAL A 234 -7.62 18.64 18.65
C VAL A 234 -7.73 20.14 18.71
N GLU A 235 -6.95 20.73 19.59
CA GLU A 235 -6.77 22.17 19.70
C GLU A 235 -5.31 22.57 19.48
N ARG A 236 -5.13 23.80 19.02
CA ARG A 236 -3.81 24.40 18.79
C ARG A 236 -3.51 25.33 19.96
N GLN A 237 -2.41 25.07 20.66
CA GLN A 237 -1.89 25.90 21.74
C GLN A 237 -0.71 26.72 21.21
N GLY A 238 -0.72 28.03 21.51
CA GLY A 238 0.29 28.99 21.03
C GLY A 238 -0.07 29.70 19.72
N THR A 239 0.55 30.86 19.51
CA THR A 239 0.15 31.84 18.48
C THR A 239 0.80 31.61 17.11
N SER A 240 2.09 31.27 17.02
CA SER A 240 2.78 31.08 15.73
C SER A 240 4.15 30.38 15.82
N GLY A 241 4.54 29.68 14.76
CA GLY A 241 5.90 29.18 14.58
C GLY A 241 6.25 27.96 15.47
N PRO A 242 7.52 27.80 15.87
CA PRO A 242 8.01 26.61 16.59
C PRO A 242 7.45 26.46 18.02
N SER A 243 6.73 27.47 18.53
CA SER A 243 6.05 27.40 19.83
C SER A 243 4.71 26.67 19.76
N VAL A 244 4.19 26.40 18.56
CA VAL A 244 2.87 25.77 18.39
C VAL A 244 2.90 24.33 18.88
N ARG A 245 1.98 24.03 19.80
CA ARG A 245 1.70 22.67 20.27
C ARG A 245 0.28 22.29 19.94
N TRP A 246 0.06 20.99 19.79
CA TRP A 246 -1.24 20.40 19.54
C TRP A 246 -1.62 19.55 20.73
N ASN A 247 -2.88 19.60 21.13
CA ASN A 247 -3.43 18.81 22.24
C ASN A 247 -4.76 18.17 21.84
N LEU A 248 -5.14 17.07 22.49
CA LEU A 248 -6.50 16.57 22.38
C LEU A 248 -7.47 17.62 22.94
N ARG A 249 -8.59 17.83 22.26
CA ARG A 249 -9.65 18.69 22.79
C ARG A 249 -10.40 17.91 23.86
N GLU A 250 -10.47 18.44 25.07
CA GLU A 250 -11.34 17.88 26.11
C GLU A 250 -12.79 17.96 25.61
N ARG A 251 -13.45 16.80 25.49
CA ARG A 251 -14.89 16.76 25.25
C ARG A 251 -15.57 17.21 26.54
N SER A 252 -16.19 18.40 26.48
CA SER A 252 -17.14 18.88 27.48
C SER A 252 -18.45 18.09 27.40
#